data_AF-A0A958LP70-F1
#
_entry.id   AF-A0A958LP70-F1
#
_cell.length_a   1.000
_cell.length_b   1.000
_cell.length_c   1.000
_cell.angle_alpha   90.00
_cell.angle_beta   90.00
_cell.angle_gamma   90.00
#
_symmetry.space_group_name_H-M   'P 1'
#
loop_
_entity.id
_entity.type
_entity.pdbx_description
1 polymer ?
#
loop_
_entity_poly.entity_id
_entity_poly.type
_entity_poly.pdbx_seq_one_letter_code
_entity_poly.pdbx_strand_id
1 'polypeptide(L)' 'MSSENLSGVTINDFYNQLADRVSAYNARLLIQRAVLQSGLGSSHEEQLNVDDAKAICLELIKKGGPAFQVGKDMYTRFQ' A
#
# COMPACT_ATOMS: atom_id res chain seq x y z
N MET A 1 5.40 15.40 -19.39
CA MET A 1 4.87 14.19 -20.04
C MET A 1 5.75 13.02 -19.64
N SER A 2 5.33 12.28 -18.62
CA SER A 2 5.76 10.91 -18.38
C SER A 2 4.55 10.22 -17.76
N SER A 3 3.64 9.75 -18.61
CA SER A 3 2.71 8.70 -18.21
C SER A 3 3.55 7.44 -18.04
N GLU A 4 4.21 7.32 -16.89
CA GLU A 4 4.83 6.06 -16.51
C GLU A 4 3.71 5.02 -16.50
N ASN A 5 3.87 3.98 -17.31
CA ASN A 5 3.05 2.80 -17.26
C ASN A 5 2.91 2.40 -15.78
N LEU A 6 1.71 2.55 -15.21
CA LEU A 6 1.37 1.99 -13.91
C LEU A 6 1.33 0.47 -14.08
N SER A 7 2.51 -0.15 -14.16
CA SER A 7 2.68 -1.58 -13.97
C SER A 7 1.96 -1.92 -12.67
N GLY A 8 0.95 -2.78 -12.74
CA GLY A 8 -0.03 -2.99 -11.68
C GLY A 8 0.62 -3.11 -10.30
N VAL A 9 0.19 -2.27 -9.37
CA VAL A 9 0.68 -2.27 -7.98
C VAL A 9 0.12 -3.49 -7.27
N THR A 10 0.96 -4.15 -6.48
CA THR A 10 0.61 -5.33 -5.69
C THR A 10 0.68 -5.01 -4.20
N ILE A 11 0.09 -5.87 -3.37
CA ILE A 11 0.25 -5.81 -1.90
C ILE A 11 1.74 -5.88 -1.51
N ASN A 12 2.56 -6.61 -2.27
CA ASN A 12 3.99 -6.75 -1.99
C ASN A 12 4.75 -5.43 -2.17
N ASP A 13 4.32 -4.56 -3.08
CA ASP A 13 4.93 -3.24 -3.26
C ASP A 13 4.75 -2.36 -2.02
N PHE A 14 3.56 -2.39 -1.42
CA PHE A 14 3.31 -1.72 -0.15
C PHE A 14 4.14 -2.32 0.99
N TYR A 15 4.24 -3.66 1.04
CA TYR A 15 5.06 -4.34 2.04
C TYR A 15 6.54 -3.93 1.93
N ASN A 16 7.11 -3.94 0.73
CA ASN A 16 8.51 -3.57 0.52
C ASN A 16 8.76 -2.11 0.95
N GLN A 17 7.89 -1.19 0.57
CA GLN A 17 7.97 0.22 0.99
C GLN A 17 7.88 0.40 2.51
N LEU A 18 7.05 -0.39 3.19
CA LEU A 18 6.97 -0.38 4.65
C LEU A 18 8.24 -0.99 5.27
N ALA A 19 8.75 -2.08 4.72
CA ALA A 19 9.93 -2.79 5.21
C ALA A 19 11.23 -1.95 5.08
N ASP A 20 11.26 -0.98 4.16
CA ASP A 20 12.36 0.00 4.06
C ASP A 20 12.38 1.00 5.22
N ARG A 21 11.26 1.14 5.96
CA ARG A 21 11.07 2.17 7.00
C ARG A 21 10.84 1.60 8.39
N VAL A 22 10.38 0.35 8.50
CA VAL A 22 10.13 -0.37 9.75
C VAL A 22 10.62 -1.82 9.64
N SER A 23 10.67 -2.56 10.76
CA SER A 23 11.02 -3.98 10.72
C SER A 23 10.07 -4.76 9.81
N ALA A 24 10.57 -5.82 9.15
CA ALA A 24 9.77 -6.70 8.29
C ALA A 24 8.50 -7.22 8.98
N TYR A 25 8.60 -7.55 10.28
CA TYR A 25 7.45 -7.94 11.09
C TYR A 25 6.40 -6.82 11.19
N ASN A 26 6.82 -5.60 11.52
CA ASN A 26 5.92 -4.45 11.60
C ASN A 26 5.34 -4.08 10.24
N ALA A 27 6.13 -4.16 9.17
CA ALA A 27 5.68 -3.94 7.81
C ALA A 27 4.56 -4.92 7.44
N ARG A 28 4.75 -6.21 7.73
CA ARG A 28 3.74 -7.26 7.51
C ARG A 28 2.46 -7.00 8.30
N LEU A 29 2.58 -6.63 9.58
CA LEU A 29 1.42 -6.33 10.42
C LEU A 29 0.64 -5.10 9.91
N LEU A 30 1.35 -4.05 9.51
CA LEU A 30 0.76 -2.82 8.98
C LEU A 30 0.00 -3.07 7.68
N ILE A 31 0.62 -3.78 6.72
CA ILE A 31 -0.03 -4.05 5.43
C ILE A 31 -1.21 -4.99 5.57
N GLN A 32 -1.09 -6.07 6.36
CA GLN A 32 -2.21 -6.99 6.60
C GLN A 32 -3.40 -6.26 7.23
N ARG A 33 -3.12 -5.38 8.20
CA ARG A 33 -4.17 -4.54 8.80
C ARG A 33 -4.79 -3.59 7.78
N ALA A 34 -3.99 -2.92 6.96
CA ALA A 34 -4.50 -1.98 5.96
C ALA A 34 -5.40 -2.68 4.93
N VAL A 35 -4.98 -3.85 4.41
CA VAL A 35 -5.74 -4.68 3.47
C VAL A 35 -7.09 -5.11 4.08
N LEU A 36 -7.09 -5.60 5.32
CA LEU A 36 -8.33 -5.99 6.00
C LEU A 36 -9.25 -4.79 6.22
N GLN A 37 -8.71 -3.62 6.59
CA GLN A 37 -9.50 -2.41 6.84
C GLN A 37 -10.03 -1.76 5.56
N SER A 38 -9.37 -1.97 4.41
CA SER A 38 -9.88 -1.55 3.10
C SER A 38 -10.99 -2.48 2.56
N GLY A 39 -11.35 -3.53 3.31
CA GLY A 39 -12.36 -4.51 2.89
C GLY A 39 -11.84 -5.51 1.86
N LEU A 40 -10.52 -5.55 1.63
CA LEU A 40 -9.89 -6.49 0.71
C LEU A 40 -9.64 -7.82 1.42
N GLY A 41 -9.98 -8.91 0.76
CA GLY A 41 -9.62 -10.25 1.22
C GLY A 41 -8.10 -10.46 1.16
N SER A 42 -7.60 -11.45 1.89
CA SER A 42 -6.18 -11.81 1.97
C SER A 42 -5.58 -12.41 0.68
N SER A 43 -6.15 -12.12 -0.50
CA SER A 43 -5.63 -12.67 -1.77
C SER A 43 -4.32 -11.94 -2.11
N HIS A 44 -3.21 -12.66 -2.02
CA HIS A 44 -1.86 -12.10 -1.96
C HIS A 44 -1.14 -11.97 -3.31
N GLU A 45 -1.77 -12.32 -4.43
CA GLU A 45 -1.07 -12.51 -5.71
C GLU A 45 -1.67 -11.78 -6.91
N GLU A 46 -2.78 -11.05 -6.74
CA GLU A 46 -3.38 -10.28 -7.84
C GLU A 46 -2.91 -8.82 -7.84
N GLN A 47 -2.73 -8.28 -9.06
CA GLN A 47 -2.54 -6.84 -9.25
C GLN A 47 -3.77 -6.12 -8.70
N LEU A 48 -3.53 -5.12 -7.85
CA LEU A 48 -4.60 -4.31 -7.30
C LEU A 48 -5.14 -3.41 -8.40
N ASN A 49 -6.46 -3.30 -8.48
CA ASN A 49 -7.07 -2.21 -9.23
C ASN A 49 -6.76 -0.88 -8.52
N VAL A 50 -6.96 0.23 -9.23
CA VAL A 50 -6.63 1.57 -8.73
C VAL A 50 -7.40 1.92 -7.46
N ASP A 51 -8.66 1.51 -7.35
CA ASP A 51 -9.51 1.84 -6.20
C ASP A 51 -9.08 1.07 -4.94
N ASP A 52 -8.72 -0.21 -5.09
CA ASP A 52 -8.18 -1.06 -4.03
C ASP A 52 -6.85 -0.53 -3.51
N ALA A 53 -5.94 -0.18 -4.44
CA ALA A 53 -4.66 0.39 -4.08
C ALA A 53 -4.82 1.75 -3.35
N LYS A 54 -5.75 2.59 -3.80
CA LYS A 54 -6.11 3.85 -3.12
C LYS A 54 -6.70 3.59 -1.73
N ALA A 55 -7.55 2.59 -1.58
CA ALA A 55 -8.15 2.24 -0.29
C ALA A 55 -7.07 1.81 0.73
N ILE A 56 -6.12 0.97 0.32
CA ILE A 56 -4.96 0.61 1.16
C ILE A 56 -4.14 1.84 1.54
N CYS A 57 -3.84 2.73 0.58
CA CYS A 57 -3.11 3.98 0.86
C CYS A 57 -3.80 4.82 1.94
N LEU A 58 -5.13 4.97 1.86
CA LEU A 58 -5.90 5.73 2.83
C LEU A 58 -5.86 5.09 4.23
N GLU A 59 -5.91 3.77 4.33
CA GLU A 59 -5.77 3.07 5.62
C GLU A 59 -4.37 3.24 6.22
N LEU A 60 -3.32 3.24 5.39
CA LEU A 60 -1.95 3.53 5.83
C LEU A 60 -1.80 4.99 6.28
N ILE A 61 -2.41 5.94 5.57
CA ILE A 61 -2.41 7.37 5.93
C ILE A 61 -3.07 7.58 7.30
N LYS A 62 -4.22 6.95 7.56
CA LYS A 62 -4.93 7.03 8.85
C LYS A 62 -4.09 6.52 10.03
N LYS A 63 -3.12 5.64 9.80
CA LYS A 63 -2.26 5.09 10.87
C LYS A 63 -1.21 6.06 11.38
N GLY A 64 -0.77 7.03 10.58
CA GLY A 64 0.31 7.94 10.97
C GLY A 64 1.70 7.30 10.89
N GLY A 65 2.70 8.02 11.41
CA GLY A 65 4.08 7.53 11.49
C GLY A 65 4.69 7.14 10.14
N PRO A 66 5.54 6.10 10.08
CA PRO A 66 6.12 5.61 8.83
C PRO A 66 5.08 5.14 7.80
N ALA A 67 3.94 4.61 8.25
CA ALA A 67 2.85 4.18 7.36
C ALA A 67 2.20 5.36 6.62
N PHE A 68 2.11 6.53 7.26
CA PHE A 68 1.60 7.74 6.60
C PHE A 68 2.45 8.16 5.41
N GLN A 69 3.77 8.14 5.55
CA GLN A 69 4.69 8.48 4.46
C GLN A 69 4.51 7.51 3.29
N VAL A 70 4.51 6.19 3.56
CA VAL A 70 4.28 5.17 2.52
C VAL A 70 2.93 5.35 1.83
N GLY A 71 1.85 5.50 2.60
CA GLY A 71 0.51 5.66 2.05
C GLY A 71 0.40 6.90 1.16
N LYS A 72 1.02 8.02 1.56
CA LYS A 72 1.05 9.25 0.75
C LYS A 72 1.88 9.07 -0.53
N ASP A 73 3.10 8.53 -0.42
CA ASP A 73 4.00 8.33 -1.56
C ASP A 73 3.36 7.41 -2.61
N MET A 74 2.73 6.31 -2.16
CA MET A 74 2.01 5.39 -3.04
C MET A 74 0.77 6.05 -3.67
N TYR A 75 0.00 6.83 -2.91
CA TYR A 75 -1.22 7.47 -3.40
C TYR A 75 -0.95 8.45 -4.56
N THR A 76 0.17 9.17 -4.52
CA THR A 76 0.55 10.13 -5.58
C THR A 76 0.78 9.46 -6.94
N ARG A 77 1.04 8.14 -6.97
CA ARG A 77 1.21 7.39 -8.23
C ARG A 77 -0.11 7.20 -8.97
N PHE A 78 -1.25 7.40 -8.30
CA PHE A 78 -2.58 7.19 -8.87
C PHE A 78 -3.34 8.50 -9.15
N GLN A 79 -2.65 9.65 -9.15
CA GLN A 79 -3.15 10.97 -9.54
C GLN A 79 -2.77 11.30 -10.98
#